data_AF-A0A6G0YXY2-F1
#
_entry.id   AF-A0A6G0YXY2-F1
#
_cell.length_a   1.000
_cell.length_b   1.000
_cell.length_c   1.000
_cell.angle_alpha   90.00
_cell.angle_beta   90.00
_cell.angle_gamma   90.00
#
_symmetry.space_group_name_H-M   'P 1'
#
loop_
_entity.id
_entity.type
_entity.pdbx_description
1 polymer ?
#
loop_
_entity_poly.entity_id
_entity_poly.type
_entity_poly.pdbx_seq_one_letter_code
_entity_poly.pdbx_strand_id
1 'polypeptide(L)'
;MYERFRVEADVAVNRANMLTRLWKYAGPEVMDSEYLLHAGVISMVEFDDDIFAAGNCYDQHQYKHYQLFCPYAYRLPKGEGILAKDLAVEYKYLTNASEWFFIARKTAESVIQRNNQYKHESKHIVVIR
;
A
#
# COMPACT_ATOMS: atom_id res chain seq x y z
N MET A 1 -3.39 -23.25 4.99
CA MET A 1 -3.77 -21.85 5.29
C MET A 1 -3.45 -20.89 4.13
N TYR A 2 -2.34 -21.08 3.40
CA TYR A 2 -1.93 -20.22 2.27
C TYR A 2 -2.78 -20.34 0.99
N GLU A 3 -3.39 -21.50 0.68
CA GLU A 3 -4.15 -21.68 -0.58
C GLU A 3 -5.42 -20.82 -0.65
N ARG A 4 -6.07 -20.57 0.50
CA ARG A 4 -7.41 -19.96 0.57
C ARG A 4 -7.43 -18.53 0.04
N PHE A 5 -6.32 -17.80 0.16
CA PHE A 5 -6.22 -16.38 -0.14
C PHE A 5 -5.19 -16.08 -1.23
N ARG A 6 -4.81 -17.11 -1.99
CA ARG A 6 -3.74 -17.02 -2.97
C ARG A 6 -4.12 -16.05 -4.11
N VAL A 7 -5.37 -16.06 -4.52
CA VAL A 7 -5.87 -15.22 -5.62
C VAL A 7 -5.81 -13.74 -5.25
N GLU A 8 -6.31 -13.40 -4.06
CA GLU A 8 -6.33 -12.02 -3.56
C GLU A 8 -4.91 -11.52 -3.25
N ALA A 9 -4.04 -12.42 -2.77
CA ALA A 9 -2.62 -12.12 -2.60
C ALA A 9 -1.94 -11.81 -3.95
N ASP A 10 -2.21 -12.58 -5.00
CA ASP A 10 -1.68 -12.33 -6.35
C ASP A 10 -2.19 -11.00 -6.92
N VAL A 11 -3.47 -10.67 -6.70
CA VAL A 11 -4.03 -9.36 -7.06
C VAL A 11 -3.30 -8.23 -6.33
N ALA A 12 -3.12 -8.35 -5.02
CA ALA A 12 -2.41 -7.36 -4.21
C ALA A 12 -0.95 -7.18 -4.69
N VAL A 13 -0.23 -8.27 -4.97
CA VAL A 13 1.14 -8.24 -5.48
C VAL A 13 1.21 -7.57 -6.86
N ASN A 14 0.31 -7.92 -7.78
CA ASN A 14 0.26 -7.32 -9.12
C ASN A 14 -0.01 -5.82 -9.05
N ARG A 15 -0.90 -5.38 -8.14
CA ARG A 15 -1.18 -3.97 -7.90
C ARG A 15 0.01 -3.25 -7.27
N ALA A 16 0.67 -3.84 -6.27
CA ALA A 16 1.88 -3.29 -5.67
C ALA A 16 2.99 -3.08 -6.72
N ASN A 17 3.18 -4.05 -7.62
CA ASN A 17 4.13 -3.96 -8.72
C ASN A 17 3.77 -2.83 -9.71
N MET A 18 2.49 -2.68 -10.06
CA MET A 18 2.02 -1.58 -10.91
C MET A 18 2.30 -0.22 -10.26
N LEU A 19 1.91 -0.04 -8.99
CA LEU A 19 2.11 1.21 -8.25
C LEU A 19 3.60 1.54 -8.11
N THR A 20 4.44 0.52 -7.90
CA THR A 20 5.91 0.69 -7.83
C THR A 20 6.46 1.20 -9.17
N ARG A 21 5.96 0.70 -10.30
CA ARG A 21 6.38 1.18 -11.63
C ARG A 21 5.94 2.63 -11.86
N LEU A 22 4.72 2.99 -11.47
CA LEU A 22 4.27 4.38 -11.55
C LEU A 22 5.17 5.28 -10.71
N TRP A 23 5.46 4.87 -9.47
CA TRP A 23 6.32 5.61 -8.58
C TRP A 23 7.76 5.80 -9.08
N LYS A 24 8.31 4.81 -9.79
CA LYS A 24 9.68 4.86 -10.33
C LYS A 24 9.78 5.58 -11.67
N TYR A 25 8.76 5.48 -12.53
CA TYR A 25 8.87 5.81 -13.95
C TYR A 25 7.85 6.83 -14.46
N ALA A 26 6.76 7.10 -13.73
CA ALA A 26 5.78 8.09 -14.15
C ALA A 26 6.29 9.52 -13.93
N GLY A 27 5.75 10.47 -14.69
CA GLY A 27 5.98 11.90 -14.46
C GLY A 27 5.46 12.35 -13.09
N PRO A 28 6.02 13.42 -12.50
CA PRO A 28 5.62 13.93 -11.19
C PRO A 28 4.10 14.21 -11.11
N GLU A 29 3.48 14.64 -12.20
CA GLU A 29 2.05 14.99 -12.25
C GLU A 29 1.15 13.80 -11.92
N VAL A 30 1.57 12.59 -12.29
CA VAL A 30 0.85 11.35 -12.02
C VAL A 30 0.95 11.00 -10.54
N MET A 31 2.17 11.06 -9.97
CA MET A 31 2.39 10.68 -8.59
C MET A 31 1.95 11.75 -7.59
N ASP A 32 1.88 13.02 -8.00
CA ASP A 32 1.40 14.12 -7.14
C ASP A 32 -0.13 14.13 -6.98
N SER A 33 -0.86 13.35 -7.80
CA SER A 33 -2.31 13.24 -7.69
C SER A 33 -2.71 12.30 -6.56
N GLU A 34 -3.02 12.84 -5.39
CA GLU A 34 -3.58 12.07 -4.27
C GLU A 34 -4.89 11.40 -4.66
N TYR A 35 -5.70 12.08 -5.48
CA TYR A 35 -6.92 11.51 -6.03
C TYR A 35 -6.64 10.23 -6.83
N LEU A 36 -5.61 10.22 -7.68
CA LEU A 36 -5.25 9.02 -8.44
C LEU A 36 -4.86 7.86 -7.51
N LEU A 37 -4.11 8.16 -6.44
CA LEU A 37 -3.69 7.16 -5.48
C LEU A 37 -4.86 6.60 -4.65
N HIS A 38 -5.80 7.46 -4.26
CA HIS A 38 -7.05 7.05 -3.62
C HIS A 38 -7.94 6.24 -4.55
N ALA A 39 -8.13 6.68 -5.79
CA ALA A 39 -8.89 5.95 -6.80
C ALA A 39 -8.29 4.55 -7.04
N GLY A 40 -6.96 4.45 -7.03
CA GLY A 40 -6.24 3.18 -7.11
C GLY A 40 -6.65 2.20 -6.01
N VAL A 41 -6.58 2.60 -4.74
CA VAL A 41 -6.96 1.72 -3.62
C VAL A 41 -8.47 1.47 -3.54
N ILE A 42 -9.32 2.44 -3.91
CA ILE A 42 -10.78 2.25 -4.03
C ILE A 42 -11.08 1.15 -5.05
N SER A 43 -10.46 1.23 -6.23
CA SER A 43 -10.69 0.25 -7.31
C SER A 43 -10.33 -1.18 -6.89
N MET A 44 -9.36 -1.36 -6.00
CA MET A 44 -9.00 -2.68 -5.47
C MET A 44 -10.12 -3.28 -4.62
N VAL A 45 -10.81 -2.47 -3.81
CA VAL A 45 -11.92 -2.90 -2.95
C VAL A 45 -13.23 -3.00 -3.75
N GLU A 46 -13.38 -2.18 -4.79
CA GLU A 46 -14.57 -2.15 -5.64
C GLU A 46 -14.65 -3.34 -6.60
N PHE A 47 -13.53 -3.75 -7.20
CA PHE A 47 -13.52 -4.81 -8.21
C PHE A 47 -13.42 -6.23 -7.64
N ASP A 48 -13.20 -6.40 -6.34
CA ASP A 48 -13.09 -7.69 -5.69
C ASP A 48 -13.82 -7.67 -4.34
N ASP A 49 -14.95 -8.36 -4.25
CA ASP A 49 -15.78 -8.41 -3.05
C ASP A 49 -15.11 -9.19 -1.89
N ASP A 50 -14.07 -9.99 -2.17
CA ASP A 50 -13.28 -10.71 -1.16
C ASP A 50 -12.17 -9.84 -0.54
N ILE A 51 -11.98 -8.62 -1.06
CA ILE A 51 -11.08 -7.60 -0.52
C ILE A 51 -11.89 -6.64 0.36
N PHE A 52 -11.68 -6.73 1.68
CA PHE A 52 -12.31 -5.82 2.64
C PHE A 52 -11.70 -4.42 2.61
N ALA A 53 -10.37 -4.34 2.51
CA ALA A 53 -9.62 -3.10 2.51
C ALA A 53 -8.35 -3.20 1.68
N ALA A 54 -7.84 -2.04 1.25
CA ALA A 54 -6.59 -1.90 0.52
C ALA A 54 -5.88 -0.61 0.94
N GLY A 55 -4.56 -0.69 1.11
CA GLY A 55 -3.71 0.47 1.39
C GLY A 55 -2.56 0.58 0.40
N ASN A 56 -2.06 1.78 0.17
CA ASN A 56 -0.76 2.02 -0.46
C ASN A 56 0.02 2.99 0.44
N CYS A 57 0.74 2.44 1.42
CA CYS A 57 1.42 3.22 2.43
C CYS A 57 2.88 3.50 2.06
N TYR A 58 3.28 4.76 2.17
CA TYR A 58 4.64 5.23 1.88
C TYR A 58 5.49 5.29 3.16
N ASP A 59 6.81 5.13 3.02
CA ASP A 59 7.72 5.33 4.15
C ASP A 59 7.88 6.82 4.52
N GLN A 60 8.53 7.10 5.63
CA GLN A 60 8.63 8.46 6.17
C GLN A 60 9.26 9.43 5.18
N HIS A 61 8.59 10.57 4.95
CA HIS A 61 9.00 11.60 3.99
C HIS A 61 9.21 11.08 2.55
N GLN A 62 8.61 9.95 2.19
CA GLN A 62 8.69 9.43 0.83
C GLN A 62 7.58 9.97 -0.08
N TYR A 63 6.64 10.77 0.41
CA TYR A 63 5.58 11.35 -0.42
C TYR A 63 5.41 12.84 -0.18
N LYS A 64 5.61 13.65 -1.22
CA LYS A 64 5.55 15.11 -1.19
C LYS A 64 6.28 15.70 0.04
N HIS A 65 5.60 16.57 0.78
CA HIS A 65 6.05 17.19 2.03
C HIS A 65 5.40 16.52 3.27
N TYR A 66 4.71 15.39 3.09
CA TYR A 66 4.05 14.70 4.19
C TYR A 66 5.05 13.90 5.01
N GLN A 67 4.87 13.93 6.34
CA GLN A 67 5.65 13.06 7.22
C GLN A 67 5.32 11.59 6.93
N LEU A 68 4.04 11.29 6.77
CA LEU A 68 3.50 9.98 6.41
C LEU A 68 2.32 10.18 5.48
N PHE A 69 2.11 9.24 4.58
CA PHE A 69 0.97 9.23 3.67
C PHE A 69 0.59 7.79 3.34
N CYS A 70 -0.68 7.45 3.55
CA CYS A 70 -1.19 6.15 3.16
C CYS A 70 -2.64 6.25 2.68
N PRO A 71 -2.88 6.39 1.36
CA PRO A 71 -4.20 6.17 0.80
C PRO A 71 -4.69 4.78 1.17
N TYR A 72 -5.85 4.74 1.81
CA TYR A 72 -6.45 3.54 2.34
C TYR A 72 -7.95 3.56 2.04
N ALA A 73 -8.45 2.47 1.47
CA ALA A 73 -9.86 2.26 1.20
C ALA A 73 -10.37 1.03 1.96
N TYR A 74 -11.60 1.08 2.42
CA TYR A 74 -12.24 -0.03 3.13
C TYR A 74 -13.75 -0.04 2.91
N ARG A 75 -14.33 -1.23 2.93
CA ARG A 75 -15.76 -1.44 2.76
C ARG A 75 -16.51 -1.16 4.07
N LEU A 76 -17.61 -0.42 3.97
CA LEU A 76 -18.49 -0.17 5.11
C LEU A 76 -19.31 -1.43 5.43
N PRO A 77 -19.73 -1.61 6.69
CA PRO A 77 -20.63 -2.69 7.07
C PRO A 77 -21.90 -2.70 6.22
N LYS A 78 -22.51 -3.88 6.07
CA LYS A 78 -23.83 -4.07 5.43
C LYS A 78 -23.95 -3.52 3.99
N GLY A 79 -22.82 -3.35 3.30
CA GLY A 79 -22.83 -2.87 1.92
C GLY A 79 -23.14 -1.38 1.77
N GLU A 80 -22.92 -0.57 2.81
CA GLU A 80 -23.16 0.88 2.80
C GLU A 80 -22.19 1.67 1.89
N GLY A 81 -21.20 1.00 1.29
CA GLY A 81 -20.29 1.56 0.28
C GLY A 81 -18.82 1.34 0.62
N ILE A 82 -17.96 2.11 -0.05
CA ILE A 82 -16.50 2.12 0.16
C ILE A 82 -16.12 3.54 0.57
N LEU A 83 -15.32 3.66 1.64
CA LEU A 83 -14.70 4.92 2.03
C LEU A 83 -13.21 4.87 1.80
N ALA A 84 -12.62 6.02 1.49
CA ALA A 84 -11.18 6.20 1.38
C ALA A 84 -10.70 7.37 2.23
N LYS A 85 -9.53 7.21 2.84
CA LYS A 85 -8.88 8.22 3.69
C LYS A 85 -7.37 8.07 3.69
N ASP A 86 -6.67 9.10 4.12
CA ASP A 86 -5.25 8.98 4.48
C ASP A 86 -5.16 8.35 5.87
N LEU A 87 -4.74 7.09 5.92
CA LEU A 87 -4.60 6.34 7.16
C LEU A 87 -3.54 6.94 8.10
N ALA A 88 -2.57 7.69 7.56
CA ALA A 88 -1.53 8.34 8.36
C ALA A 88 -2.08 9.37 9.36
N VAL A 89 -3.24 9.97 9.06
CA VAL A 89 -3.88 11.00 9.91
C VAL A 89 -4.31 10.42 11.25
N GLU A 90 -4.80 9.18 11.25
CA GLU A 90 -5.34 8.52 12.45
C GLU A 90 -4.37 7.48 13.03
N TYR A 91 -3.42 7.00 12.24
CA TYR A 91 -2.66 5.82 12.58
C TYR A 91 -1.19 5.87 12.12
N LYS A 92 -0.27 5.82 13.10
CA LYS A 92 1.19 5.84 12.87
C LYS A 92 1.72 4.45 12.55
N TYR A 93 1.53 4.02 11.29
CA TYR A 93 1.83 2.66 10.82
C TYR A 93 3.33 2.29 10.77
N LEU A 94 4.26 3.24 10.92
CA LEU A 94 5.69 2.91 11.00
C LEU A 94 6.15 2.41 12.38
N THR A 95 5.31 2.57 13.41
CA THR A 95 5.63 2.17 14.79
C THR A 95 5.40 0.68 14.99
N ASN A 96 6.04 0.09 16.00
CA ASN A 96 5.85 -1.32 16.36
C ASN A 96 4.42 -1.66 16.82
N ALA A 97 3.58 -0.66 17.07
CA ALA A 97 2.15 -0.84 17.35
C ALA A 97 1.33 -1.23 16.10
N SER A 98 1.92 -1.17 14.90
CA SER A 98 1.29 -1.61 13.66
C SER A 98 1.82 -2.95 13.20
N GLU A 99 1.20 -4.02 13.67
CA GLU A 99 1.60 -5.38 13.34
C GLU A 99 1.64 -5.62 11.81
N TRP A 100 0.62 -5.16 11.08
CA TRP A 100 0.50 -5.41 9.64
C TRP A 100 1.53 -4.65 8.79
N PHE A 101 1.87 -3.39 9.12
CA PHE A 101 2.86 -2.63 8.34
C PHE A 101 4.28 -2.83 8.86
N PHE A 102 4.46 -2.79 10.18
CA PHE A 102 5.76 -2.87 10.81
C PHE A 102 6.43 -4.20 10.50
N ILE A 103 5.70 -5.32 10.62
CA ILE A 103 6.25 -6.64 10.31
C ILE A 103 6.60 -6.73 8.83
N ALA A 104 5.68 -6.36 7.93
CA ALA A 104 5.92 -6.39 6.49
C ALA A 104 7.16 -5.57 6.09
N ARG A 105 7.29 -4.36 6.64
CA ARG A 105 8.46 -3.49 6.43
C ARG A 105 9.74 -4.13 6.95
N LYS A 106 9.76 -4.62 8.19
CA LYS A 106 10.95 -5.27 8.77
C LYS A 106 11.36 -6.52 8.01
N THR A 107 10.39 -7.29 7.52
CA THR A 107 10.66 -8.42 6.64
C THR A 107 11.30 -7.96 5.33
N ALA A 108 10.74 -6.95 4.65
CA ALA A 108 11.31 -6.40 3.43
C ALA A 108 12.74 -5.86 3.62
N GLU A 109 12.98 -5.06 4.67
CA GLU A 109 14.30 -4.55 5.05
C GLU A 109 15.31 -5.71 5.21
N SER A 110 14.93 -6.80 5.89
CA SER A 110 15.78 -7.96 6.10
C SER A 110 16.14 -8.69 4.80
N VAL A 111 15.24 -8.72 3.82
CA VAL A 111 15.47 -9.36 2.52
C VAL A 111 16.45 -8.53 1.69
N ILE A 112 16.30 -7.20 1.72
CA ILE A 112 17.19 -6.27 1.02
C ILE A 112 18.60 -6.30 1.61
N GLN A 113 18.72 -6.32 2.94
CA GLN A 113 20.02 -6.44 3.61
C GLN A 113 20.73 -7.75 3.25
N ARG A 114 19.98 -8.85 3.10
CA ARG A 114 20.52 -10.14 2.65
C ARG A 114 20.90 -10.15 1.17
N ASN A 115 20.18 -9.38 0.34
CA ASN A 115 20.36 -9.35 -1.10
C ASN A 115 21.05 -8.05 -1.56
N ASN A 116 22.39 -8.08 -1.63
CA ASN A 116 23.24 -6.96 -2.10
C ASN A 116 22.86 -6.40 -3.48
N GLN A 117 22.03 -7.09 -4.28
CA GLN A 117 21.58 -6.69 -5.62
C GLN A 117 20.48 -5.61 -5.62
N TYR A 118 19.78 -5.36 -4.50
CA TYR A 118 18.67 -4.38 -4.43
C TYR A 118 19.06 -3.05 -3.75
N LYS A 119 20.36 -2.78 -3.58
CA LYS A 119 20.87 -1.58 -2.89
C LYS A 119 20.53 -0.26 -3.59
N HIS A 120 20.25 -0.28 -4.89
CA HIS A 120 19.74 0.89 -5.60
C HIS A 120 18.22 0.79 -5.75
N GLU A 121 17.51 1.74 -5.13
CA GLU A 121 16.09 2.06 -5.31
C GLU A 121 15.04 1.14 -4.65
N SER A 122 15.18 0.94 -3.34
CA SER A 122 14.11 0.40 -2.52
C SER A 122 13.19 1.52 -2.03
N LYS A 123 12.16 1.86 -2.81
CA LYS A 123 11.02 2.67 -2.35
C LYS A 123 9.81 1.73 -2.25
N HIS A 124 9.26 1.60 -1.05
CA HIS A 124 8.31 0.53 -0.70
C HIS A 124 6.87 0.98 -0.81
N ILE A 125 6.05 0.14 -1.44
CA ILE A 125 4.60 0.22 -1.44
C ILE A 125 4.10 -1.07 -0.80
N VAL A 126 3.47 -0.96 0.37
CA VAL A 126 2.86 -2.11 1.05
C VAL A 126 1.36 -2.04 0.82
N VAL A 127 0.82 -3.09 0.21
CA VAL A 127 -0.62 -3.32 0.06
C VAL A 127 -1.08 -4.24 1.17
N ILE A 128 -1.99 -3.76 2.02
CA ILE A 128 -2.51 -4.48 3.18
C ILE A 128 -3.94 -4.91 2.91
N ARG A 129 -4.24 -6.16 3.24
CA ARG A 129 -5.58 -6.74 3.32
C ARG A 129 -6.13 -6.58 4.74
#